data_AF-A0A2D8BVX8-F1
#
_entry.id   AF-A0A2D8BVX8-F1
#
_cell.length_a   1.000
_cell.length_b   1.000
_cell.length_c   1.000
_cell.angle_alpha   90.00
_cell.angle_beta   90.00
_cell.angle_gamma   90.00
#
_symmetry.space_group_name_H-M   'P 1'
#
loop_
_entity.id
_entity.type
_entity.pdbx_description
1 polymer ?
#
loop_
_entity_poly.entity_id
_entity_poly.type
_entity_poly.pdbx_seq_one_letter_code
_entity_poly.pdbx_strand_id
1 'polypeptide(L)'
;MLANDLKGDVLELVLPANSCFGKEDNNKWPFKPYIQMLADNNVSAGRIVTKMEFDANSQKPRVLFSPVEAVEESKIDIVKEQAETQSAYNAIRLSVYQPDETEREPVKFEAFEATEEDEAITKTSKQAEEARKIMDKWRDK
;
A
#
# COMPACT_ATOMS: atom_id res chain seq x y z
N MET A 1 -9.06 -0.21 -6.48
CA MET A 1 -9.51 1.16 -6.71
C MET A 1 -8.41 1.97 -7.37
N LEU A 2 -8.77 2.97 -8.17
CA LEU A 2 -7.84 3.87 -8.84
C LEU A 2 -8.01 5.29 -8.29
N ALA A 3 -7.00 6.15 -8.46
CA ALA A 3 -7.03 7.51 -7.91
C ALA A 3 -8.21 8.35 -8.47
N ASN A 4 -8.56 8.14 -9.74
CA ASN A 4 -9.67 8.81 -10.41
C ASN A 4 -11.04 8.15 -10.14
N ASP A 5 -11.06 6.95 -9.57
CA ASP A 5 -12.28 6.22 -9.25
C ASP A 5 -12.10 5.41 -7.96
N LEU A 6 -12.37 6.08 -6.84
CA LEU A 6 -12.28 5.51 -5.50
C LEU A 6 -13.41 4.54 -5.18
N LYS A 7 -14.58 4.71 -5.83
CA LYS A 7 -15.74 3.81 -5.64
C LYS A 7 -15.78 2.66 -6.65
N GLY A 8 -14.83 2.63 -7.58
CA GLY A 8 -14.68 1.55 -8.54
C GLY A 8 -14.15 0.26 -7.93
N ASP A 9 -13.77 -0.66 -8.81
CA ASP A 9 -13.42 -2.02 -8.44
C ASP A 9 -12.16 -2.11 -7.58
N VAL A 10 -12.16 -3.05 -6.64
CA VAL A 10 -10.95 -3.47 -5.94
C VAL A 10 -10.17 -4.41 -6.85
N LEU A 11 -8.89 -4.11 -7.05
CA LEU A 11 -8.01 -4.84 -7.95
C LEU A 11 -6.94 -5.54 -7.14
N GLU A 12 -6.67 -6.80 -7.49
CA GLU A 12 -5.51 -7.54 -7.01
C GLU A 12 -4.32 -7.36 -7.96
N LEU A 13 -3.13 -7.19 -7.40
CA LEU A 13 -1.90 -7.03 -8.17
C LEU A 13 -0.91 -8.14 -7.81
N VAL A 14 -0.60 -8.99 -8.79
CA VAL A 14 0.44 -10.01 -8.67
C VAL A 14 1.76 -9.44 -9.19
N LEU A 15 2.74 -9.31 -8.30
CA LEU A 15 4.05 -8.75 -8.62
C LEU A 15 5.13 -9.83 -8.76
N PRO A 16 5.96 -9.77 -9.81
CA PRO A 16 7.15 -10.62 -9.87
C PRO A 16 8.20 -10.16 -8.85
N ALA A 17 9.07 -11.08 -8.41
CA ALA A 17 10.02 -10.84 -7.32
C ALA A 17 10.95 -9.63 -7.57
N ASN A 18 11.33 -9.37 -8.83
CA ASN A 18 12.14 -8.21 -9.22
C ASN A 18 11.40 -6.86 -9.08
N SER A 19 10.06 -6.86 -9.04
CA SER A 19 9.25 -5.67 -8.69
C SER A 19 9.09 -5.51 -7.18
N CYS A 20 9.24 -6.59 -6.40
CA CYS A 20 9.10 -6.57 -4.94
C CYS A 20 10.39 -6.15 -4.23
N PHE A 21 11.53 -6.62 -4.71
CA PHE A 21 12.83 -6.46 -4.07
C PHE A 21 13.81 -5.71 -4.97
N GLY A 22 14.85 -5.12 -4.36
CA GLY A 22 15.92 -4.43 -5.07
C GLY A 22 16.26 -3.08 -4.45
N LYS A 23 16.98 -2.26 -5.21
CA LYS A 23 17.33 -0.89 -4.83
C LYS A 23 16.39 0.10 -5.50
N GLU A 24 16.31 1.28 -4.89
CA GLU A 24 15.69 2.46 -5.48
C GLU A 24 16.43 2.89 -6.75
N ASP A 25 15.70 3.49 -7.66
CA ASP A 25 16.19 4.08 -8.90
C ASP A 25 15.43 5.37 -9.18
N ASN A 26 16.12 6.52 -9.18
CA ASN A 26 15.57 7.82 -9.54
C ASN A 26 14.22 8.17 -8.85
N ASN A 27 14.18 8.12 -7.51
CA ASN A 27 12.96 8.33 -6.70
C ASN A 27 11.82 7.38 -7.06
N LYS A 28 12.16 6.17 -7.49
CA LYS A 28 11.23 5.06 -7.70
C LYS A 28 11.77 3.83 -6.99
N TRP A 29 10.89 3.09 -6.35
CA TRP A 29 11.27 2.00 -5.48
C TRP A 29 10.60 0.70 -5.94
N PRO A 30 11.25 -0.46 -5.81
CA PRO A 30 10.51 -1.72 -5.76
C PRO A 30 9.60 -1.76 -4.51
N PHE A 31 8.59 -2.62 -4.52
CA PHE A 31 7.47 -2.56 -3.58
C PHE A 31 7.89 -2.59 -2.10
N LYS A 32 8.77 -3.51 -1.69
CA LYS A 32 9.11 -3.63 -0.28
C LYS A 32 9.92 -2.42 0.24
N PRO A 33 10.95 -1.94 -0.46
CA PRO A 33 11.60 -0.67 -0.11
C PRO A 33 10.68 0.54 -0.15
N TYR A 34 9.70 0.59 -1.06
CA TYR A 34 8.70 1.65 -1.09
C TYR A 34 7.90 1.71 0.21
N ILE A 35 7.33 0.58 0.64
CA ILE A 35 6.56 0.50 1.89
C ILE A 35 7.43 0.81 3.11
N GLN A 36 8.69 0.35 3.13
CA GLN A 36 9.63 0.69 4.20
C GLN A 36 9.89 2.19 4.25
N MET A 37 10.14 2.81 3.09
CA MET A 37 10.37 4.24 2.98
C MET A 37 9.16 5.04 3.47
N LEU A 38 7.92 4.61 3.20
CA LEU A 38 6.73 5.23 3.77
C LEU A 38 6.69 5.09 5.31
N ALA A 39 6.95 3.88 5.82
CA ALA A 39 6.95 3.60 7.26
C ALA A 39 8.02 4.41 8.02
N ASP A 40 9.24 4.51 7.47
CA ASP A 40 10.35 5.28 8.05
C ASP A 40 10.03 6.78 8.16
N ASN A 41 9.10 7.27 7.33
CA ASN A 41 8.63 8.66 7.38
C ASN A 41 7.26 8.79 8.07
N ASN A 42 6.78 7.76 8.79
CA ASN A 42 5.51 7.76 9.52
C ASN A 42 4.27 7.96 8.62
N VAL A 43 4.36 7.59 7.35
CA VAL A 43 3.26 7.72 6.37
C VAL A 43 2.62 6.36 6.13
N SER A 44 1.31 6.28 6.35
CA SER A 44 0.54 5.09 5.99
C SER A 44 0.28 5.05 4.48
N ALA A 45 0.44 3.87 3.86
CA ALA A 45 0.21 3.68 2.43
C ALA A 45 -1.22 4.07 1.98
N GLY A 46 -2.22 3.91 2.85
CA GLY A 46 -3.59 4.34 2.56
C GLY A 46 -3.80 5.86 2.50
N ARG A 47 -2.78 6.65 2.87
CA ARG A 47 -2.80 8.12 2.83
C ARG A 47 -2.14 8.69 1.58
N ILE A 48 -1.56 7.85 0.72
CA ILE A 48 -0.80 8.27 -0.45
C ILE A 48 -1.36 7.62 -1.71
N VAL A 49 -1.58 8.44 -2.74
CA VAL A 49 -1.77 7.96 -4.10
C VAL A 49 -0.44 7.50 -4.65
N THR A 50 -0.35 6.20 -4.95
CA THR A 50 0.87 5.57 -5.46
C THR A 50 0.77 5.41 -6.97
N LYS A 51 1.79 5.89 -7.70
CA LYS A 51 1.97 5.60 -9.12
C LYS A 51 2.81 4.35 -9.30
N MET A 52 2.35 3.51 -10.21
CA MET A 52 3.05 2.32 -10.68
C MET A 52 3.48 2.55 -12.11
N GLU A 53 4.74 2.26 -12.41
CA GLU A 53 5.28 2.40 -13.76
C GLU A 53 6.22 1.25 -14.13
N PHE A 54 6.18 0.85 -15.40
CA PHE A 54 7.12 -0.15 -15.92
C PHE A 54 8.51 0.46 -16.07
N ASP A 55 9.51 -0.27 -15.61
CA ASP A 55 10.91 0.08 -15.82
C ASP A 55 11.33 -0.30 -17.25
N ALA A 56 11.34 0.71 -18.13
CA ALA A 56 11.75 0.54 -19.52
C ALA A 56 13.23 0.18 -19.70
N ASN A 57 14.07 0.37 -18.67
CA ASN A 57 15.49 0.07 -18.70
C ASN A 57 15.78 -1.37 -18.26
N SER A 58 14.80 -2.07 -17.70
CA SER A 58 14.98 -3.44 -17.21
C SER A 58 14.84 -4.46 -18.33
N GLN A 59 15.80 -5.39 -18.41
CA GLN A 59 15.75 -6.53 -19.35
C GLN A 59 14.57 -7.47 -19.09
N LYS A 60 14.06 -7.51 -17.84
CA LYS A 60 12.88 -8.30 -17.44
C LYS A 60 11.77 -7.34 -17.03
N PRO A 61 10.48 -7.64 -17.32
CA PRO A 61 9.38 -6.80 -16.87
C PRO A 61 9.46 -6.54 -15.36
N ARG A 62 9.53 -5.27 -14.98
CA ARG A 62 9.62 -4.79 -13.59
C ARG A 62 8.72 -3.57 -13.46
N VAL A 63 8.04 -3.48 -12.32
CA VAL A 63 7.24 -2.32 -11.93
C VAL A 63 7.92 -1.62 -10.78
N LEU A 64 7.97 -0.29 -10.85
CA LEU A 64 8.46 0.58 -9.80
C LEU A 64 7.32 1.45 -9.27
N PHE A 65 7.45 1.82 -8.00
CA PHE A 65 6.45 2.54 -7.22
C PHE A 65 7.01 3.91 -6.85
N SER A 66 6.16 4.94 -6.94
CA SER A 66 6.49 6.29 -6.49
C SER A 66 5.24 6.97 -5.92
N PRO A 67 5.40 7.84 -4.91
CA PRO A 67 4.30 8.58 -4.34
C PRO A 67 3.96 9.79 -5.24
N VAL A 68 2.68 10.06 -5.48
CA VAL A 68 2.23 11.15 -6.39
C VAL A 68 1.61 12.32 -5.63
N GLU A 69 0.70 12.00 -4.72
CA GLU A 69 -0.05 12.97 -3.94
C GLU A 69 -0.56 12.34 -2.64
N ALA A 70 -0.82 13.16 -1.63
CA ALA A 70 -1.54 12.74 -0.44
C ALA A 70 -3.04 12.63 -0.75
N VAL A 71 -3.70 11.63 -0.19
CA VAL A 71 -5.15 11.46 -0.29
C VAL A 71 -5.83 12.64 0.42
N GLU A 72 -6.80 13.23 -0.26
CA GLU A 72 -7.59 14.34 0.27
C GLU A 72 -8.41 13.89 1.49
N GLU A 73 -8.57 14.78 2.48
CA GLU A 73 -9.27 14.44 3.73
C GLU A 73 -10.73 14.01 3.48
N SER A 74 -11.40 14.63 2.50
CA SER A 74 -12.77 14.30 2.09
C SER A 74 -12.91 12.88 1.51
N LYS A 75 -11.81 12.28 1.05
CA LYS A 75 -11.77 10.96 0.37
C LYS A 75 -11.34 9.83 1.29
N ILE A 76 -10.82 10.15 2.48
CA ILE A 76 -10.32 9.19 3.46
C ILE A 76 -11.39 8.14 3.82
N ASP A 77 -12.62 8.60 4.10
CA ASP A 77 -13.69 7.72 4.55
C ASP A 77 -14.08 6.71 3.46
N ILE A 78 -14.06 7.14 2.19
CA ILE A 78 -14.33 6.28 1.03
C ILE A 78 -13.24 5.21 0.90
N VAL A 79 -11.97 5.58 1.11
CA VAL A 79 -10.85 4.63 1.08
C VAL A 79 -10.97 3.60 2.21
N LYS A 80 -11.37 4.03 3.40
CA LYS A 80 -11.59 3.15 4.55
C LYS A 80 -12.74 2.17 4.28
N GLU A 81 -13.88 2.67 3.81
CA GLU A 81 -15.04 1.86 3.42
C GLU A 81 -14.65 0.81 2.38
N GLN A 82 -13.87 1.19 1.35
CA GLN A 82 -13.38 0.26 0.34
C GLN A 82 -12.47 -0.83 0.89
N ALA A 83 -11.60 -0.51 1.85
CA ALA A 83 -10.69 -1.46 2.47
C ALA A 83 -11.44 -2.55 3.27
N GLU A 84 -12.66 -2.25 3.73
CA GLU A 84 -13.52 -3.15 4.49
C GLU A 84 -14.49 -3.95 3.58
N THR A 85 -14.45 -3.76 2.26
CA THR A 85 -15.30 -4.52 1.34
C THR A 85 -14.88 -5.98 1.24
N GLN A 86 -15.84 -6.87 0.98
CA GLN A 86 -15.56 -8.28 0.73
C GLN A 86 -14.58 -8.49 -0.44
N SER A 87 -14.64 -7.63 -1.46
CA SER A 87 -13.72 -7.64 -2.59
C SER A 87 -12.28 -7.38 -2.15
N ALA A 88 -12.05 -6.45 -1.22
CA ALA A 88 -10.73 -6.20 -0.64
C ALA A 88 -10.22 -7.38 0.19
N TYR A 89 -11.07 -7.98 1.03
CA TYR A 89 -10.70 -9.18 1.76
C TYR A 89 -10.34 -10.35 0.85
N ASN A 90 -11.10 -10.54 -0.24
CA ASN A 90 -10.83 -11.60 -1.20
C ASN A 90 -9.52 -11.35 -1.96
N ALA A 91 -9.23 -10.10 -2.32
CA ALA A 91 -8.03 -9.74 -3.08
C ALA A 91 -6.72 -9.93 -2.29
N ILE A 92 -6.76 -9.96 -0.95
CA ILE A 92 -5.58 -10.22 -0.11
C ILE A 92 -5.51 -11.66 0.41
N ARG A 93 -6.61 -12.42 0.32
CA ARG A 93 -6.70 -13.76 0.90
C ARG A 93 -6.12 -14.80 -0.05
N LEU A 94 -4.98 -15.36 0.32
CA LEU A 94 -4.43 -16.52 -0.38
C LEU A 94 -5.18 -17.79 0.03
N SER A 95 -6.10 -18.28 -0.80
CA SER A 95 -6.75 -19.58 -0.62
C SER A 95 -5.95 -20.67 -1.32
N VAL A 96 -5.25 -21.51 -0.56
CA VAL A 96 -4.59 -22.71 -1.07
C VAL A 96 -5.49 -23.92 -0.80
N TYR A 97 -5.69 -24.79 -1.79
CA TYR A 97 -6.38 -26.07 -1.55
C TYR A 97 -5.57 -26.90 -0.54
N GLN A 98 -6.23 -27.30 0.55
CA GLN A 98 -5.65 -28.15 1.58
C GLN A 98 -6.33 -29.52 1.51
N PRO A 99 -5.58 -30.62 1.27
CA PRO A 99 -6.14 -31.96 1.42
C PRO A 99 -6.41 -32.25 2.90
N ASP A 100 -7.49 -32.99 3.18
CA ASP A 100 -8.09 -33.17 4.51
C ASP A 100 -7.17 -33.84 5.57
N GLU A 101 -5.96 -34.30 5.22
CA GLU A 101 -5.11 -35.15 6.08
C GLU A 101 -3.69 -34.61 6.39
N THR A 102 -3.49 -33.29 6.47
CA THR A 102 -2.23 -32.78 7.06
C THR A 102 -2.47 -31.88 8.26
N GLU A 103 -2.31 -32.46 9.46
CA GLU A 103 -2.08 -31.68 10.67
C GLU A 103 -0.84 -30.79 10.46
N ARG A 104 -1.01 -29.48 10.54
CA ARG A 104 0.08 -28.51 10.50
C ARG A 104 -0.10 -27.50 11.60
N GLU A 105 1.01 -27.13 12.23
CA GLU A 105 1.05 -26.04 13.19
C GLU A 105 0.71 -24.71 12.49
N PRO A 106 -0.08 -23.82 13.13
CA PRO A 106 -0.47 -22.56 12.53
C PRO A 106 0.76 -21.68 12.32
N VAL A 107 0.98 -21.25 11.06
CA VAL A 107 1.96 -20.20 10.74
C VAL A 107 1.41 -18.90 11.29
N LYS A 108 2.02 -18.39 12.38
CA LYS A 108 1.70 -17.06 12.91
C LYS A 108 2.23 -16.00 11.95
N PHE A 109 1.31 -15.31 11.27
CA PHE A 109 1.61 -13.99 10.72
C PHE A 109 1.53 -12.98 11.87
N GLU A 110 2.54 -12.12 12.00
CA GLU A 110 2.46 -10.96 12.89
C GLU A 110 1.38 -10.02 12.35
N ALA A 111 0.17 -10.13 12.89
CA ALA A 111 -0.89 -9.18 12.63
C ALA A 111 -0.56 -7.88 13.37
N PHE A 112 -0.50 -6.77 12.62
CA PHE A 112 -0.48 -5.45 13.25
C PHE A 112 -1.82 -5.21 13.92
N GLU A 113 -1.80 -4.94 15.23
CA GLU A 113 -3.00 -4.62 16.01
C GLU A 113 -3.66 -3.33 15.49
N ALA A 114 -4.94 -3.42 15.18
CA ALA A 114 -5.76 -2.26 14.83
C ALA A 114 -5.95 -1.39 16.08
N THR A 115 -5.57 -0.11 15.99
CA THR A 115 -5.69 0.86 17.10
C THR A 115 -7.13 1.39 17.23
N GLU A 116 -7.57 1.64 18.47
CA GLU A 116 -8.93 2.07 18.84
C GLU A 116 -9.37 3.44 18.26
N GLU A 117 -10.69 3.66 18.14
CA GLU A 117 -11.33 4.69 17.30
C GLU A 117 -11.11 6.16 17.74
N ASP A 118 -11.02 6.47 19.03
CA ASP A 118 -10.87 7.87 19.51
C ASP A 118 -9.45 8.43 19.31
N GLU A 119 -8.41 7.58 19.36
CA GLU A 119 -7.05 7.96 18.94
C GLU A 119 -6.91 8.07 17.42
N ALA A 120 -7.78 7.40 16.66
CA ALA A 120 -7.72 7.39 15.21
C ALA A 120 -8.00 8.77 14.60
N ILE A 121 -8.89 9.58 15.19
CA ILE A 121 -9.29 10.89 14.65
C ILE A 121 -8.14 11.91 14.76
N THR A 122 -7.48 12.00 15.93
CA THR A 122 -6.37 12.93 16.17
C THR A 122 -5.07 12.49 15.49
N LYS A 123 -4.85 11.17 15.31
CA LYS A 123 -3.76 10.65 14.47
C LYS A 123 -4.00 10.93 12.98
N THR A 124 -5.25 10.88 12.51
CA THR A 124 -5.59 11.09 11.10
C THR A 124 -5.24 12.49 10.59
N SER A 125 -5.52 13.56 11.35
CA SER A 125 -5.21 14.93 10.92
C SER A 125 -3.69 15.21 10.89
N LYS A 126 -2.95 14.75 11.91
CA LYS A 126 -1.49 14.87 11.94
C LYS A 126 -0.82 14.04 10.83
N GLN A 127 -1.29 12.82 10.58
CA GLN A 127 -0.78 11.98 9.50
C GLN A 127 -1.06 12.57 8.11
N ALA A 128 -2.18 13.28 7.92
CA ALA A 128 -2.48 13.96 6.66
C ALA A 128 -1.52 15.13 6.41
N GLU A 129 -1.20 15.91 7.44
CA GLU A 129 -0.24 17.02 7.36
C GLU A 129 1.20 16.50 7.14
N GLU A 130 1.59 15.43 7.84
CA GLU A 130 2.88 14.75 7.65
C GLU A 130 3.01 14.21 6.22
N ALA A 131 1.98 13.52 5.71
CA ALA A 131 1.96 13.03 4.34
C ALA A 131 2.14 14.16 3.32
N ARG A 132 1.44 15.29 3.48
CA ARG A 132 1.60 16.46 2.60
C ARG A 132 3.02 17.04 2.66
N LYS A 133 3.57 17.24 3.86
CA LYS A 133 4.92 17.78 4.05
C LYS A 133 6.00 16.88 3.46
N ILE A 134 5.83 15.57 3.58
CA ILE A 134 6.77 14.59 3.03
C ILE A 134 6.63 14.51 1.50
N MET A 135 5.43 14.65 0.96
CA MET A 135 5.21 14.76 -0.48
C MET A 135 5.94 15.97 -1.08
N ASP A 136 5.91 17.12 -0.41
CA ASP A 136 6.65 18.31 -0.86
C ASP A 136 8.17 18.04 -0.88
N LYS A 137 8.69 17.40 0.17
CA LYS A 137 10.10 16.97 0.24
C LYS A 137 10.51 16.02 -0.89
N TRP A 138 9.62 15.15 -1.35
CA TRP A 138 9.90 14.22 -2.45
C TRP A 138 9.73 14.86 -3.83
N ARG A 139 8.96 15.94 -3.95
CA ARG A 139 8.84 16.74 -5.18
C ARG A 139 10.06 17.61 -5.45
N ASP A 140 10.71 18.08 -4.39
CA ASP A 140 11.89 18.95 -4.47
C ASP A 140 13.21 18.19 -4.75
N LYS A 141 13.14 16.88 -5.00
CA LYS A 141 14.29 15.96 -5.09
C LYS A 141 14.40 15.30 -6.46
#